data_AF-A0A940AF05-F1
#
_entry.id   AF-A0A940AF05-F1
#
_cell.length_a   1.000
_cell.length_b   1.000
_cell.length_c   1.000
_cell.angle_alpha   90.00
_cell.angle_beta   90.00
_cell.angle_gamma   90.00
#
_symmetry.space_group_name_H-M   'P 1'
#
loop_
_entity.id
_entity.type
_entity.pdbx_description
1 polymer ?
#
loop_
_entity_poly.entity_id
_entity_poly.type
_entity_poly.pdbx_seq_one_letter_code
_entity_poly.pdbx_strand_id
1 'polypeptide(L)'
;MSERSQQVLLREMILDLHYRLRLADDLFCNAAESLVSAVALENWNSRGEAVRKIREYSQALRIIHQDQCRIMEGKHAVFPAELEEWIFDLPDGEIKAQLHLERLHAIAEGLELVLNRELLKMEVSK
;
A
#
# COMPACT_ATOMS: atom_id res chain seq x y z
N MET A 1 8.07 -5.91 -31.91
CA MET A 1 7.60 -4.57 -31.50
C MET A 1 8.76 -3.60 -31.66
N SER A 2 8.51 -2.35 -32.05
CA SER A 2 9.59 -1.35 -32.07
C SER A 2 9.94 -0.92 -30.64
N GLU A 3 11.18 -0.48 -30.42
CA GLU A 3 11.63 0.04 -29.11
C GLU A 3 10.73 1.17 -28.61
N ARG A 4 10.27 2.03 -29.53
CA ARG A 4 9.31 3.10 -29.24
C ARG A 4 7.99 2.56 -28.69
N SER A 5 7.45 1.47 -29.26
CA SER A 5 6.21 0.85 -28.76
C SER A 5 6.40 0.22 -27.38
N GLN A 6 7.58 -0.32 -27.09
CA GLN A 6 7.90 -0.88 -25.77
C GLN A 6 8.02 0.21 -24.71
N GLN A 7 8.66 1.34 -25.03
CA GLN A 7 8.75 2.50 -24.13
C GLN A 7 7.38 3.11 -23.82
N VAL A 8 6.50 3.22 -24.82
CA VAL A 8 5.12 3.69 -24.60
C VAL A 8 4.37 2.75 -23.68
N LEU A 9 4.41 1.44 -23.95
CA LEU A 9 3.73 0.44 -23.12
C LEU A 9 4.21 0.49 -21.66
N LEU A 10 5.54 0.54 -21.47
CA LEU A 10 6.12 0.62 -20.12
C LEU A 10 5.66 1.87 -19.37
N ARG A 11 5.62 3.04 -20.04
CA ARG A 11 5.11 4.28 -19.45
C ARG A 11 3.66 4.16 -19.02
N GLU A 12 2.80 3.59 -19.86
CA GLU A 12 1.38 3.39 -19.52
C GLU A 12 1.21 2.42 -18.35
N MET A 13 2.01 1.35 -18.26
CA MET A 13 1.99 0.43 -17.12
C MET A 13 2.39 1.12 -15.81
N ILE A 14 3.37 2.03 -15.84
CA ILE A 14 3.78 2.81 -14.65
C ILE A 14 2.67 3.80 -14.23
N LEU A 15 2.04 4.47 -15.19
CA LEU A 15 0.93 5.38 -14.91
C LEU A 15 -0.27 4.64 -14.32
N ASP A 16 -0.56 3.43 -14.80
CA ASP A 16 -1.57 2.56 -14.22
C ASP A 16 -1.24 2.16 -12.77
N LEU A 17 0.02 1.83 -12.46
CA LEU A 17 0.44 1.58 -11.08
C LEU A 17 0.25 2.82 -10.17
N HIS A 18 0.54 4.03 -10.66
CA HIS A 18 0.24 5.26 -9.92
C HIS A 18 -1.25 5.41 -9.63
N TYR A 19 -2.09 5.15 -10.64
CA TYR A 19 -3.54 5.20 -10.47
C TYR A 19 -4.02 4.22 -9.40
N ARG A 20 -3.51 2.98 -9.41
CA ARG A 20 -3.86 1.97 -8.40
C ARG A 20 -3.36 2.35 -7.00
N LEU A 21 -2.19 2.98 -6.87
CA LEU A 21 -1.71 3.50 -5.57
C LEU A 21 -2.66 4.57 -5.03
N ARG A 22 -3.10 5.50 -5.88
CA ARG A 22 -4.09 6.51 -5.49
C ARG A 22 -5.42 5.90 -5.04
N LEU A 23 -5.88 4.82 -5.68
CA LEU A 23 -7.05 4.08 -5.21
C LEU A 23 -6.79 3.36 -3.87
N ALA A 24 -5.55 2.95 -3.61
CA ALA A 24 -5.18 2.35 -2.33
C ALA A 24 -5.18 3.38 -1.19
N ASP A 25 -5.02 4.67 -1.47
CA ASP A 25 -5.17 5.73 -0.45
C ASP A 25 -6.60 5.80 0.10
N ASP A 26 -7.61 5.52 -0.73
CA ASP A 26 -8.99 5.41 -0.23
C ASP A 26 -9.13 4.23 0.75
N LEU A 27 -8.42 3.11 0.51
CA LEU A 27 -8.38 1.98 1.44
C LEU A 27 -7.65 2.34 2.74
N PHE A 28 -6.56 3.12 2.65
CA PHE A 28 -5.87 3.64 3.83
C PHE A 28 -6.80 4.51 4.68
N CYS A 29 -7.51 5.47 4.08
CA CYS A 29 -8.47 6.32 4.79
C CYS A 29 -9.55 5.49 5.49
N ASN A 30 -10.15 4.52 4.79
CA ASN A 30 -11.16 3.62 5.37
C ASN A 30 -10.60 2.79 6.54
N ALA A 31 -9.36 2.31 6.43
CA ALA A 31 -8.68 1.57 7.49
C ALA A 31 -8.38 2.47 8.70
N ALA A 32 -7.93 3.70 8.47
CA ALA A 32 -7.66 4.67 9.52
C ALA A 32 -8.94 5.07 10.28
N GLU A 33 -10.02 5.36 9.55
CA GLU A 33 -11.33 5.67 10.15
C GLU A 33 -11.89 4.51 10.98
N SER A 34 -11.76 3.28 10.45
CA SER A 34 -12.18 2.07 11.16
C SER A 34 -11.34 1.83 12.42
N LEU A 35 -10.03 2.07 12.35
CA LEU A 35 -9.13 1.94 13.49
C LEU A 35 -9.45 2.97 14.58
N VAL A 36 -9.64 4.24 14.22
CA VAL A 36 -10.07 5.28 15.17
C VAL A 36 -11.40 4.93 15.82
N SER A 37 -12.35 4.40 15.04
CA SER A 37 -13.64 3.94 15.55
C SER A 37 -13.49 2.74 16.50
N ALA A 38 -12.57 1.82 16.21
CA ALA A 38 -12.27 0.67 17.06
C ALA A 38 -11.70 1.08 18.42
N VAL A 39 -10.79 2.06 18.41
CA VAL A 39 -10.20 2.64 19.62
C VAL A 39 -11.28 3.39 20.43
N ALA A 40 -12.12 4.18 19.78
CA ALA A 40 -13.12 4.99 20.49
C ALA A 40 -14.29 4.19 21.09
N LEU A 41 -14.71 3.10 20.42
CA LEU A 41 -15.89 2.33 20.82
C LEU A 41 -15.57 1.08 21.65
N GLU A 42 -14.29 0.67 21.67
CA GLU A 42 -13.77 -0.49 22.42
C GLU A 42 -14.57 -1.80 22.26
N ASN A 43 -15.31 -1.96 21.16
CA ASN A 43 -16.17 -3.12 20.94
C ASN A 43 -15.56 -4.09 19.92
N TRP A 44 -15.93 -5.37 20.05
CA TRP A 44 -15.40 -6.45 19.23
C TRP A 44 -15.66 -6.28 17.73
N ASN A 45 -16.85 -5.78 17.37
CA ASN A 45 -17.24 -5.63 15.97
C ASN A 45 -16.41 -4.54 15.26
N SER A 46 -16.15 -3.42 15.93
CA SER A 46 -15.32 -2.34 15.36
C SER A 46 -13.85 -2.74 15.24
N ARG A 47 -13.33 -3.51 16.21
CA ARG A 47 -11.96 -4.09 16.13
C ARG A 47 -11.82 -5.06 14.96
N GLY A 48 -12.77 -5.98 14.78
CA GLY A 48 -12.78 -6.90 13.64
C GLY A 48 -12.83 -6.17 12.29
N GLU A 49 -13.67 -5.14 12.19
CA GLU A 49 -13.76 -4.30 11.00
C GLU A 49 -12.45 -3.56 10.71
N ALA A 50 -11.81 -2.97 11.74
CA ALA A 50 -10.52 -2.30 11.58
C ALA A 50 -9.44 -3.26 11.06
N VAL A 51 -9.32 -4.47 11.61
CA VAL A 51 -8.39 -5.48 11.12
C VAL A 51 -8.68 -5.84 9.67
N ARG A 52 -9.95 -6.07 9.33
CA ARG A 52 -10.38 -6.40 7.98
C ARG A 52 -9.99 -5.31 6.98
N LYS A 53 -10.23 -4.03 7.32
CA LYS A 53 -9.85 -2.89 6.46
C LYS A 53 -8.33 -2.73 6.31
N ILE A 54 -7.57 -2.93 7.38
CA ILE A 54 -6.10 -2.91 7.32
C ILE A 54 -5.59 -4.05 6.41
N ARG A 55 -6.20 -5.24 6.47
CA ARG A 55 -5.86 -6.37 5.59
C ARG A 55 -6.18 -6.08 4.13
N GLU A 56 -7.34 -5.47 3.84
CA GLU A 56 -7.70 -5.02 2.49
C GLU A 56 -6.64 -4.08 1.90
N TYR A 57 -6.22 -3.08 2.68
CA TYR A 57 -5.17 -2.15 2.26
C TYR A 57 -3.81 -2.85 2.05
N SER A 58 -3.38 -3.68 3.01
CA SER A 58 -2.15 -4.48 2.90
C SER A 58 -2.14 -5.35 1.65
N GLN A 59 -3.25 -6.03 1.35
CA GLN A 59 -3.36 -6.90 0.19
C GLN A 59 -3.30 -6.11 -1.12
N ALA A 60 -3.97 -4.96 -1.20
CA ALA A 60 -3.90 -4.09 -2.36
C ALA A 60 -2.45 -3.64 -2.65
N LEU A 61 -1.73 -3.19 -1.62
CA LEU A 61 -0.33 -2.79 -1.75
C LEU A 61 0.58 -3.94 -2.17
N ARG A 62 0.35 -5.16 -1.67
CA ARG A 62 1.12 -6.35 -2.07
C ARG A 62 0.95 -6.66 -3.55
N ILE A 63 -0.27 -6.57 -4.07
CA ILE A 63 -0.56 -6.79 -5.50
C ILE A 63 0.15 -5.72 -6.35
N ILE A 64 0.03 -4.45 -5.97
CA ILE A 64 0.69 -3.34 -6.66
C ILE A 64 2.21 -3.53 -6.66
N HIS A 65 2.81 -3.87 -5.52
CA HIS A 65 4.25 -4.12 -5.42
C HIS A 65 4.70 -5.33 -6.25
N GLN A 66 3.93 -6.42 -6.28
CA GLN A 66 4.24 -7.57 -7.12
C GLN A 66 4.25 -7.21 -8.61
N ASP A 67 3.27 -6.42 -9.06
CA ASP A 67 3.23 -5.96 -10.44
C ASP A 67 4.38 -4.99 -10.75
N GLN A 68 4.69 -4.07 -9.83
CA GLN A 68 5.88 -3.21 -9.95
C GLN A 68 7.16 -4.04 -10.11
N CYS A 69 7.38 -5.07 -9.28
CA CYS A 69 8.55 -5.95 -9.38
C CYS A 69 8.65 -6.71 -10.71
N ARG A 70 7.51 -6.95 -11.40
CA ARG A 70 7.50 -7.60 -12.72
C ARG A 70 7.84 -6.63 -13.85
N ILE A 71 7.51 -5.36 -13.66
CA ILE A 71 7.68 -4.32 -14.66
C ILE A 71 9.08 -3.69 -14.56
N MET A 72 9.66 -3.66 -13.36
CA MET A 72 10.85 -2.88 -13.04
C MET A 72 11.83 -3.71 -12.20
N GLU A 73 13.12 -3.61 -12.51
CA GLU A 73 14.17 -4.13 -11.63
C GLU A 73 14.32 -3.18 -10.42
N GLY A 74 14.11 -3.70 -9.21
CA GLY A 74 14.08 -2.87 -8.01
C GLY A 74 14.26 -3.64 -6.71
N LYS A 75 14.47 -2.90 -5.61
CA LYS A 75 14.54 -3.48 -4.26
C LYS A 75 13.15 -3.87 -3.80
N HIS A 76 13.03 -5.06 -3.22
CA HIS A 76 11.77 -5.54 -2.65
C HIS A 76 11.39 -4.74 -1.40
N ALA A 77 10.14 -4.31 -1.33
CA ALA A 77 9.53 -3.83 -0.09
C ALA A 77 9.31 -5.01 0.87
N VAL A 78 9.61 -4.79 2.15
CA VAL A 78 9.34 -5.76 3.21
C VAL A 78 8.03 -5.37 3.87
N PHE A 79 6.99 -6.16 3.63
CA PHE A 79 5.70 -5.95 4.24
C PHE A 79 5.68 -6.48 5.68
N PRO A 80 5.00 -5.79 6.62
CA PRO A 80 4.76 -6.35 7.95
C PRO A 80 3.93 -7.64 7.87
N ALA A 81 4.08 -8.52 8.86
CA ALA A 81 3.23 -9.68 9.02
C ALA A 81 1.77 -9.23 9.21
N GLU A 82 0.82 -10.00 8.67
CA GLU A 82 -0.60 -9.65 8.68
C GLU A 82 -1.10 -9.32 10.10
N LEU A 83 -1.88 -8.25 10.21
CA LEU A 83 -2.44 -7.83 11.49
C LEU A 83 -3.52 -8.83 11.91
N GLU A 84 -3.49 -9.28 13.16
CA GLU A 84 -4.46 -10.20 13.74
C GLU A 84 -5.34 -9.52 14.78
N GLU A 85 -6.58 -9.98 14.94
CA GLU A 85 -7.56 -9.38 15.87
C GLU A 85 -7.11 -9.39 17.33
N TRP A 86 -6.43 -10.46 17.76
CA TRP A 86 -5.91 -10.59 19.13
C TRP A 86 -4.89 -9.52 19.51
N ILE A 87 -4.36 -8.74 18.55
CA ILE A 87 -3.47 -7.61 18.85
C ILE A 87 -4.16 -6.61 19.77
N PHE A 88 -5.47 -6.40 19.63
CA PHE A 88 -6.23 -5.48 20.48
C PHE A 88 -6.41 -5.97 21.93
N ASP A 89 -6.11 -7.23 22.22
CA ASP A 89 -6.14 -7.78 23.57
C ASP A 89 -4.82 -7.56 24.32
N LEU A 90 -3.79 -7.04 23.64
CA LEU A 90 -2.52 -6.68 24.26
C LEU A 90 -2.59 -5.30 24.94
N PRO A 91 -1.79 -5.06 26.00
CA PRO A 91 -1.75 -3.76 26.68
C PRO A 91 -1.49 -2.55 25.78
N ASP A 92 -0.75 -2.74 24.68
CA ASP A 92 -0.43 -1.71 23.68
C ASP A 92 -1.03 -2.03 22.30
N GLY A 93 -2.14 -2.76 22.26
CA GLY A 93 -2.74 -3.28 21.03
C GLY A 93 -3.06 -2.19 20.00
N GLU A 94 -3.64 -1.10 20.47
CA GLU A 94 -4.04 0.05 19.64
C GLU A 94 -2.84 0.75 19.01
N ILE A 95 -1.78 0.98 19.81
CA ILE A 95 -0.52 1.56 19.33
C ILE A 95 0.12 0.65 18.28
N LYS A 96 0.09 -0.67 18.50
CA LYS A 96 0.62 -1.65 17.53
C LYS A 96 -0.17 -1.66 16.24
N ALA A 97 -1.50 -1.58 16.31
CA ALA A 97 -2.37 -1.51 15.14
C ALA A 97 -2.15 -0.22 14.34
N GLN A 98 -2.02 0.93 15.03
CA GLN A 98 -1.69 2.20 14.40
C GLN A 98 -0.32 2.14 13.70
N LEU A 99 0.72 1.68 14.40
CA LEU A 99 2.06 1.57 13.84
C LEU A 99 2.11 0.59 12.65
N HIS A 100 1.28 -0.45 12.67
CA HIS A 100 1.14 -1.36 11.53
C HIS A 100 0.58 -0.63 10.31
N LEU A 101 -0.49 0.15 10.47
CA LEU A 101 -1.09 0.92 9.40
C LEU A 101 -0.13 1.99 8.85
N GLU A 102 0.58 2.70 9.74
CA GLU A 102 1.61 3.67 9.35
C GLU A 102 2.74 3.03 8.52
N ARG A 103 3.17 1.82 8.89
CA ARG A 103 4.17 1.08 8.12
C ARG A 103 3.68 0.70 6.73
N LEU A 104 2.40 0.32 6.59
CA LEU A 104 1.81 0.06 5.27
C LEU A 104 1.78 1.34 4.43
N HIS A 105 1.42 2.48 5.04
CA HIS A 105 1.40 3.75 4.33
C HIS A 105 2.79 4.19 3.87
N ALA A 106 3.80 4.05 4.72
CA ALA A 106 5.19 4.31 4.34
C ALA A 106 5.68 3.42 3.18
N ILE A 107 5.18 2.18 3.09
CA ILE A 107 5.44 1.32 1.92
C ILE A 107 4.79 1.92 0.68
N ALA A 108 3.54 2.38 0.74
CA ALA A 108 2.85 2.99 -0.39
C ALA A 108 3.61 4.23 -0.92
N GLU A 109 4.05 5.13 -0.03
CA GLU A 109 4.89 6.28 -0.39
C GLU A 109 6.20 5.85 -1.06
N GLY A 110 6.83 4.80 -0.52
CA GLY A 110 8.04 4.21 -1.10
C GLY A 110 7.82 3.66 -2.52
N LEU A 111 6.70 2.98 -2.76
CA LEU A 111 6.33 2.49 -4.09
C LEU A 111 6.14 3.65 -5.06
N GLU A 112 5.42 4.70 -4.64
CA GLU A 112 5.17 5.89 -5.46
C GLU A 112 6.48 6.61 -5.85
N LEU A 113 7.40 6.77 -4.91
CA LEU A 113 8.72 7.36 -5.17
C LEU A 113 9.51 6.59 -6.22
N VAL A 114 9.45 5.25 -6.18
CA VAL A 114 10.10 4.42 -7.20
C VAL A 114 9.47 4.65 -8.57
N LEU A 115 8.14 4.67 -8.68
CA LEU A 115 7.46 4.92 -9.96
C LEU A 115 7.79 6.31 -10.52
N ASN A 116 7.77 7.35 -9.69
CA ASN A 116 8.13 8.71 -10.07
C ASN A 116 9.57 8.81 -10.61
N ARG A 117 10.52 8.13 -9.95
CA ARG A 117 11.92 8.11 -10.38
C ARG A 117 12.07 7.51 -11.77
N GLU A 118 11.29 6.50 -12.08
CA GLU A 118 11.38 5.77 -13.34
C GLU A 118 10.72 6.52 -14.49
N LEU A 119 9.58 7.19 -14.24
CA LEU A 119 9.03 8.16 -15.19
C LEU A 119 10.04 9.26 -15.53
N LEU A 120 10.72 9.82 -14.53
CA LEU A 120 11.73 10.87 -14.75
C LEU A 120 12.89 10.38 -15.62
N LYS A 121 13.38 9.14 -15.40
CA LYS A 121 14.42 8.55 -16.26
C LYS A 121 13.97 8.45 -17.72
N MET A 122 12.70 8.11 -17.97
CA MET A 122 12.14 8.01 -19.32
C MET A 122 11.94 9.37 -19.99
N GLU A 123 11.71 10.43 -19.21
CA GLU A 123 11.61 11.80 -19.74
C GLU A 123 12.97 12.39 -20.10
N VAL A 124 14.00 12.11 -19.31
CA VAL A 124 15.39 12.58 -19.56
C VAL A 124 16.07 11.82 -20.72
N SER A 125 15.58 10.62 -21.04
CA SER A 125 16.13 9.80 -22.14
C SER A 125 15.54 10.11 -23.53
N LYS A 126 14.67 11.12 -23.64
CA LYS A 126 14.09 11.62 -24.91
C LYS A 126 14.94 12.75 -25.50
#